data_AF-A0A7L4KFQ1-F1
#
_entry.id   AF-A0A7L4KFQ1-F1
#
_cell.length_a   1.000
_cell.length_b   1.000
_cell.length_c   1.000
_cell.angle_alpha   90.00
_cell.angle_beta   90.00
_cell.angle_gamma   90.00
#
_symmetry.space_group_name_H-M   'P 1'
#
loop_
_entity.id
_entity.type
_entity.pdbx_description
1 polymer ?
#
loop_
_entity_poly.entity_id
_entity_poly.type
_entity_poly.pdbx_seq_one_letter_code
_entity_poly.pdbx_strand_id
1 'polypeptide(L)'
;TSEDRPGAAATLRALNGALGRPVALWVKEGGARNLRHRDFLAPRAALSAAFPEGQVPAGVVAAVTSLGGPGVLAVRSCQETPAGLAVQVRRPEAFRRLLGPSPGPATPAGMQAGSIVLHCPALRRSAAPRLHHLRSLLLAEHLARLLRAQGVSVCLVPALTEEGSWEVLRQLRVHWPSNCDNAALPDAVSVLKQALTQSPCAAACEQGPGAATLPEDVICKVHLGSFMEQKGLVGYDPNIDVLLVTEGKLRSVAELQQAVLQCTVSNPVVKSAFLSFSLLSCNGINVPCCALLQAGGQGSCCSIVHVVSCEEEFQQQQLDLLWRILDPGAHTASQ
;
A
#
# COMPACT_ATOMS: atom_id res chain seq x y z
N THR A 1 -22.97 -13.99 -1.74
CA THR A 1 -23.24 -12.57 -2.08
C THR A 1 -23.24 -11.77 -0.77
N SER A 2 -22.23 -10.91 -0.55
CA SER A 2 -22.05 -10.19 0.72
C SER A 2 -22.94 -8.94 0.88
N GLU A 3 -23.89 -8.72 -0.03
CA GLU A 3 -24.65 -7.48 -0.13
C GLU A 3 -25.74 -7.32 0.95
N ASP A 4 -25.96 -8.32 1.80
CA ASP A 4 -27.11 -8.31 2.72
C ASP A 4 -26.87 -7.60 4.06
N ARG A 5 -25.60 -7.38 4.44
CA ARG A 5 -25.27 -6.70 5.71
C ARG A 5 -25.06 -5.21 5.47
N PRO A 6 -25.85 -4.34 6.12
CA PRO A 6 -25.71 -2.91 5.93
C PRO A 6 -24.37 -2.43 6.50
N GLY A 7 -23.65 -1.60 5.74
CA GLY A 7 -22.32 -1.10 6.12
C GLY A 7 -22.25 0.42 6.16
N ALA A 8 -21.39 0.97 7.01
CA ALA A 8 -21.15 2.41 7.11
C ALA A 8 -20.63 2.99 5.77
N ALA A 9 -19.68 2.31 5.12
CA ALA A 9 -19.11 2.75 3.84
C ALA A 9 -20.14 2.81 2.70
N ALA A 10 -20.96 1.77 2.55
CA ALA A 10 -22.04 1.74 1.55
C ALA A 10 -23.11 2.80 1.84
N THR A 11 -23.44 3.00 3.12
CA THR A 11 -24.38 4.05 3.56
C THR A 11 -23.82 5.45 3.27
N LEU A 12 -22.54 5.71 3.56
CA LEU A 12 -21.87 6.97 3.23
C LEU A 12 -21.88 7.23 1.72
N ARG A 13 -21.59 6.20 0.90
CA ARG A 13 -21.64 6.32 -0.56
C ARG A 13 -23.05 6.69 -1.05
N ALA A 14 -24.07 6.02 -0.53
CA ALA A 14 -25.46 6.29 -0.86
C ALA A 14 -25.90 7.70 -0.42
N LEU A 15 -25.48 8.15 0.76
CA LEU A 15 -25.74 9.50 1.28
C LEU A 15 -25.10 10.58 0.40
N ASN A 16 -23.83 10.43 0.02
CA ASN A 16 -23.17 11.39 -0.86
C ASN A 16 -23.80 11.38 -2.27
N GLY A 17 -24.21 10.21 -2.77
CA GLY A 17 -24.98 10.09 -4.02
C GLY A 17 -26.32 10.82 -3.98
N ALA A 18 -27.09 10.69 -2.89
CA ALA A 18 -28.36 11.39 -2.70
C ALA A 18 -28.20 12.92 -2.56
N LEU A 19 -27.04 13.38 -2.08
CA LEU A 19 -26.67 14.81 -2.06
C LEU A 19 -26.18 15.32 -3.43
N GLY A 20 -26.18 14.47 -4.47
CA GLY A 20 -25.86 14.85 -5.84
C GLY A 20 -24.37 14.85 -6.18
N ARG A 21 -23.48 14.29 -5.33
CA ARG A 21 -22.04 14.24 -5.61
C ARG A 21 -21.40 12.92 -5.17
N PRO A 22 -20.99 12.05 -6.13
CA PRO A 22 -20.48 10.72 -5.79
C PRO A 22 -19.01 10.67 -5.30
N VAL A 23 -18.22 11.75 -5.44
CA VAL A 23 -16.73 11.68 -5.32
C VAL A 23 -16.14 12.42 -4.11
N ALA A 24 -16.84 13.39 -3.51
CA ALA A 24 -16.35 14.13 -2.34
C ALA A 24 -17.14 13.74 -1.08
N LEU A 25 -16.44 13.23 -0.05
CA LEU A 25 -17.04 12.83 1.23
C LEU A 25 -17.45 14.07 2.04
N TRP A 26 -18.68 14.53 1.85
CA TRP A 26 -19.24 15.64 2.63
C TRP A 26 -19.94 15.15 3.89
N VAL A 27 -20.44 13.92 3.87
CA VAL A 27 -21.10 13.32 5.00
C VAL A 27 -20.06 12.63 5.90
N LYS A 28 -20.08 12.98 7.18
CA LYS A 28 -19.23 12.40 8.22
C LYS A 28 -20.07 11.58 9.19
N GLU A 29 -19.46 10.54 9.77
CA GLU A 29 -20.04 9.79 10.88
C GLU A 29 -20.16 10.68 12.13
N GLY A 30 -21.24 10.49 12.88
CA GLY A 30 -21.48 11.17 14.14
C GLY A 30 -20.51 10.70 15.21
N GLY A 31 -19.75 11.62 15.82
CA GLY A 31 -18.93 11.29 16.99
C GLY A 31 -19.79 10.86 18.19
N ALA A 32 -19.20 10.11 19.13
CA ALA A 32 -19.90 9.49 20.27
C ALA A 32 -20.81 10.46 21.06
N ARG A 33 -20.39 11.71 21.23
CA ARG A 33 -21.15 12.76 21.95
C ARG A 33 -22.44 13.19 21.23
N ASN A 34 -22.56 12.92 19.93
CA ASN A 34 -23.67 13.37 19.09
C ASN A 34 -24.64 12.26 18.69
N LEU A 35 -24.34 11.01 19.05
CA LEU A 35 -25.17 9.84 18.70
C LEU A 35 -26.57 9.88 19.31
N ARG A 36 -26.88 10.79 20.24
CA ARG A 36 -28.28 11.01 20.67
C ARG A 36 -29.12 11.71 19.60
N HIS A 37 -28.48 12.53 18.76
CA HIS A 37 -29.17 13.45 17.86
C HIS A 37 -28.93 13.18 16.38
N ARG A 38 -27.85 12.47 16.02
CA ARG A 38 -27.55 12.11 14.64
C ARG A 38 -26.57 10.94 14.55
N ASP A 39 -26.67 10.19 13.47
CA ASP A 39 -25.74 9.12 13.11
C ASP A 39 -24.75 9.58 12.03
N PHE A 40 -25.19 10.48 11.15
CA PHE A 40 -24.35 11.14 10.15
C PHE A 40 -24.62 12.65 10.10
N LEU A 41 -23.66 13.43 9.60
CA LEU A 41 -23.76 14.87 9.42
C LEU A 41 -23.13 15.30 8.09
N ALA A 42 -23.88 16.02 7.26
CA ALA A 42 -23.29 16.87 6.24
C ALA A 42 -23.07 18.27 6.84
N PRO A 43 -21.82 18.72 7.07
CA PRO A 43 -21.55 19.99 7.73
C PRO A 43 -22.11 21.19 6.97
N ARG A 44 -22.57 22.23 7.68
CA ARG A 44 -23.10 23.46 7.09
C ARG A 44 -22.16 24.06 6.03
N ALA A 45 -20.85 24.07 6.29
CA ALA A 45 -19.85 24.56 5.32
C ALA A 45 -19.87 23.79 3.99
N ALA A 46 -20.05 22.46 4.04
CA ALA A 46 -20.14 21.64 2.82
C ALA A 46 -21.46 21.90 2.08
N LEU A 47 -22.57 22.09 2.82
CA LEU A 47 -23.86 22.41 2.24
C LEU A 47 -23.89 23.80 1.61
N SER A 48 -23.27 24.80 2.23
CA SER A 48 -23.16 26.15 1.65
C SER A 48 -22.33 26.17 0.37
N ALA A 49 -21.32 25.31 0.25
CA ALA A 49 -20.58 25.13 -1.00
C ALA A 49 -21.39 24.41 -2.09
N ALA A 50 -22.36 23.59 -1.69
CA ALA A 50 -23.20 22.80 -2.59
C ALA A 50 -24.46 23.54 -3.06
N PHE A 51 -25.04 24.32 -2.15
CA PHE A 51 -26.33 24.97 -2.27
C PHE A 51 -26.11 26.46 -1.93
N PRO A 52 -25.86 27.32 -2.94
CA PRO A 52 -25.53 28.74 -2.74
C PRO A 52 -26.62 29.52 -1.99
N GLU A 53 -27.87 29.09 -2.15
CA GLU A 53 -29.05 29.64 -1.46
C GLU A 53 -29.10 29.27 0.03
N GLY A 54 -28.12 28.50 0.54
CA GLY A 54 -27.94 28.18 1.95
C GLY A 54 -28.92 27.15 2.54
N GLN A 55 -29.98 26.80 1.81
CA GLN A 55 -30.98 25.78 2.16
C GLN A 55 -30.81 24.53 1.31
N VAL A 56 -31.02 23.35 1.91
CA VAL A 56 -30.99 22.08 1.20
C VAL A 56 -32.33 21.88 0.48
N PRO A 57 -32.34 21.64 -0.84
CA PRO A 57 -33.58 21.44 -1.58
C PRO A 57 -34.44 20.31 -1.00
N ALA A 58 -35.76 20.50 -0.97
CA ALA A 58 -36.69 19.50 -0.44
C ALA A 58 -36.57 18.13 -1.14
N GLY A 59 -36.27 18.13 -2.44
CA GLY A 59 -36.01 16.89 -3.20
C GLY A 59 -34.78 16.11 -2.72
N VAL A 60 -33.73 16.80 -2.27
CA VAL A 60 -32.52 16.19 -1.69
C VAL A 60 -32.83 15.60 -0.32
N VAL A 61 -33.58 16.33 0.52
CA VAL A 61 -34.04 15.82 1.82
C VAL A 61 -34.92 14.58 1.64
N ALA A 62 -35.81 14.58 0.67
CA ALA A 62 -36.65 13.43 0.32
C ALA A 62 -35.80 12.24 -0.16
N ALA A 63 -34.83 12.48 -1.06
CA ALA A 63 -33.91 11.45 -1.55
C ALA A 63 -33.13 10.79 -0.40
N VAL A 64 -32.53 11.60 0.48
CA VAL A 64 -31.82 11.11 1.68
C VAL A 64 -32.75 10.33 2.60
N THR A 65 -33.97 10.82 2.83
CA THR A 65 -34.95 10.15 3.72
C THR A 65 -35.45 8.83 3.13
N SER A 66 -35.44 8.69 1.80
CA SER A 66 -35.82 7.47 1.09
C SER A 66 -34.73 6.39 1.05
N LEU A 67 -33.51 6.69 1.52
CA LEU A 67 -32.40 5.75 1.50
C LEU A 67 -32.66 4.53 2.40
N GLY A 68 -32.40 3.36 1.83
CA GLY A 68 -32.43 2.06 2.50
C GLY A 68 -32.19 0.94 1.49
N GLY A 69 -31.72 -0.22 1.96
CA GLY A 69 -31.53 -1.39 1.10
C GLY A 69 -30.63 -2.46 1.72
N PRO A 70 -30.32 -3.54 0.99
CA PRO A 70 -29.45 -4.62 1.48
C PRO A 70 -28.09 -4.11 2.00
N GLY A 71 -27.40 -3.24 1.27
CA GLY A 71 -26.11 -2.67 1.72
C GLY A 71 -26.21 -1.36 2.52
N VAL A 72 -27.38 -0.71 2.57
CA VAL A 72 -27.54 0.68 3.04
C VAL A 72 -28.45 0.74 4.26
N LEU A 73 -27.99 1.42 5.31
CA LEU A 73 -28.79 1.64 6.52
C LEU A 73 -30.01 2.51 6.19
N ALA A 74 -31.21 2.01 6.54
CA ALA A 74 -32.45 2.74 6.33
C ALA A 74 -32.47 4.03 7.14
N VAL A 75 -32.82 5.13 6.51
CA VAL A 75 -32.90 6.44 7.16
C VAL A 75 -34.21 6.56 7.95
N ARG A 76 -34.11 7.05 9.19
CA ARG A 76 -35.24 7.37 10.06
C ARG A 76 -35.66 8.83 9.86
N SER A 77 -34.70 9.73 9.86
CA SER A 77 -34.94 11.16 9.74
C SER A 77 -33.74 11.88 9.13
N CYS A 78 -34.03 12.99 8.45
CA CYS A 78 -33.08 13.91 7.88
C CYS A 78 -33.56 15.31 8.25
N GLN A 79 -32.74 16.09 8.96
CA GLN A 79 -33.14 17.39 9.49
C GLN A 79 -32.02 18.42 9.32
N GLU A 80 -32.37 19.62 8.89
CA GLU A 80 -31.44 20.75 8.94
C GLU A 80 -31.26 21.24 10.38
N THR A 81 -30.01 21.46 10.75
CA THR A 81 -29.58 21.98 12.05
C THR A 81 -28.59 23.12 11.84
N PRO A 82 -28.26 23.91 12.87
CA PRO A 82 -27.19 24.90 12.79
C PRO A 82 -25.85 24.27 12.34
N ALA A 83 -25.58 23.03 12.73
CA ALA A 83 -24.36 22.30 12.35
C ALA A 83 -24.36 21.78 10.90
N GLY A 84 -25.51 21.77 10.22
CA GLY A 84 -25.71 21.22 8.88
C GLY A 84 -26.86 20.22 8.83
N LEU A 85 -26.84 19.30 7.86
CA LEU A 85 -27.89 18.31 7.63
C LEU A 85 -27.60 17.06 8.46
N ALA A 86 -28.38 16.84 9.50
CA ALA A 86 -28.29 15.72 10.42
C ALA A 86 -29.14 14.55 9.92
N VAL A 87 -28.54 13.36 9.85
CA VAL A 87 -29.24 12.13 9.43
C VAL A 87 -29.23 11.13 10.58
N GLN A 88 -30.38 10.57 10.90
CA GLN A 88 -30.52 9.42 11.81
C GLN A 88 -30.94 8.19 11.03
N VAL A 89 -30.32 7.05 11.32
CA VAL A 89 -30.72 5.76 10.79
C VAL A 89 -31.76 5.10 11.69
N ARG A 90 -32.52 4.15 11.15
CA ARG A 90 -33.42 3.28 11.90
C ARG A 90 -32.61 2.28 12.71
N ARG A 91 -32.08 2.72 13.85
CA ARG A 91 -31.18 1.91 14.70
C ARG A 91 -31.74 0.53 15.05
N PRO A 92 -33.01 0.35 15.47
CA PRO A 92 -33.52 -0.98 15.80
C PRO A 92 -33.44 -1.94 14.60
N GLU A 93 -33.73 -1.45 13.39
CA GLU A 93 -33.61 -2.23 12.16
C GLU A 93 -32.15 -2.52 11.82
N ALA A 94 -31.27 -1.52 11.94
CA ALA A 94 -29.84 -1.68 11.76
C ALA A 94 -29.26 -2.73 12.72
N PHE A 95 -29.58 -2.66 14.00
CA PHE A 95 -29.16 -3.63 15.01
C PHE A 95 -29.70 -5.03 14.70
N ARG A 96 -30.96 -5.18 14.31
CA ARG A 96 -31.53 -6.49 13.95
C ARG A 96 -30.79 -7.12 12.76
N ARG A 97 -30.41 -6.32 11.77
CA ARG A 97 -29.68 -6.78 10.58
C ARG A 97 -28.19 -7.03 10.87
N LEU A 98 -27.59 -6.25 11.76
CA LEU A 98 -26.22 -6.44 12.20
C LEU A 98 -26.07 -7.62 13.16
N LEU A 99 -27.04 -7.89 14.02
CA LEU A 99 -27.00 -8.99 14.99
C LEU A 99 -27.64 -10.28 14.48
N GLY A 100 -28.32 -10.23 13.34
CA GLY A 100 -28.89 -11.41 12.69
C GLY A 100 -27.82 -12.42 12.25
N PRO A 101 -28.23 -13.64 11.84
CA PRO A 101 -27.33 -14.67 11.37
C PRO A 101 -26.43 -14.12 10.26
N SER A 102 -25.12 -14.15 10.49
CA SER A 102 -24.17 -13.72 9.47
C SER A 102 -24.31 -14.66 8.27
N PRO A 103 -24.51 -14.16 7.03
CA PRO A 103 -24.04 -14.94 5.90
C PRO A 103 -22.55 -15.25 6.15
N GLY A 104 -22.08 -16.44 5.78
CA GLY A 104 -20.69 -16.88 5.99
C GLY A 104 -19.67 -15.84 5.50
N PRO A 105 -18.36 -16.03 5.80
CA PRO A 105 -17.31 -15.02 5.58
C PRO A 105 -17.51 -14.30 4.24
N ALA A 106 -17.92 -13.05 4.35
CA ALA A 106 -18.28 -12.22 3.21
C ALA A 106 -17.03 -12.02 2.35
N THR A 107 -17.02 -12.58 1.15
CA THR A 107 -16.13 -12.11 0.10
C THR A 107 -16.55 -10.67 -0.20
N PRO A 108 -15.68 -9.66 -0.03
CA PRO A 108 -16.05 -8.27 -0.28
C PRO A 108 -16.58 -8.12 -1.71
N ALA A 109 -17.86 -7.81 -1.85
CA ALA A 109 -18.48 -7.57 -3.15
C ALA A 109 -18.01 -6.22 -3.70
N GLY A 110 -17.18 -6.31 -4.74
CA GLY A 110 -16.73 -5.19 -5.57
C GLY A 110 -15.36 -4.63 -5.18
N MET A 111 -14.45 -4.57 -6.17
CA MET A 111 -13.10 -3.96 -6.17
C MET A 111 -12.01 -4.75 -5.43
N GLN A 112 -10.81 -5.02 -5.96
CA GLN A 112 -10.10 -4.74 -7.22
C GLN A 112 -9.21 -5.97 -7.51
N ALA A 113 -9.12 -6.41 -8.77
CA ALA A 113 -8.13 -7.40 -9.18
C ALA A 113 -6.74 -6.72 -9.22
N GLY A 114 -6.02 -6.78 -8.10
CA GLY A 114 -4.70 -6.18 -7.97
C GLY A 114 -3.75 -7.08 -7.17
N SER A 115 -2.46 -6.96 -7.47
CA SER A 115 -1.41 -7.68 -6.77
C SER A 115 -0.47 -6.66 -6.11
N ILE A 116 -0.19 -6.85 -4.82
CA ILE A 116 0.71 -5.98 -4.05
C ILE A 116 1.88 -6.80 -3.54
N VAL A 117 3.09 -6.27 -3.75
CA VAL A 117 4.31 -6.74 -3.09
C VAL A 117 4.53 -5.90 -1.85
N LEU A 118 4.47 -6.52 -0.68
CA LEU A 118 4.82 -5.89 0.60
C LEU A 118 6.25 -6.27 0.98
N HIS A 119 7.13 -5.28 0.95
CA HIS A 119 8.55 -5.43 1.27
C HIS A 119 8.86 -4.96 2.68
N CYS A 120 9.48 -5.82 3.49
CA CYS A 120 9.98 -5.50 4.83
C CYS A 120 11.50 -5.75 4.89
N PRO A 121 12.35 -4.73 4.61
CA PRO A 121 13.80 -4.89 4.58
C PRO A 121 14.40 -5.28 5.93
N ALA A 122 13.68 -5.00 7.03
CA ALA A 122 14.13 -5.33 8.38
C ALA A 122 14.41 -6.84 8.58
N LEU A 123 13.79 -7.70 7.77
CA LEU A 123 13.95 -9.14 7.76
C LEU A 123 15.12 -9.65 6.90
N ARG A 124 15.80 -8.79 6.13
CA ARG A 124 16.92 -9.18 5.26
C ARG A 124 18.26 -9.29 6.00
N ARG A 125 18.30 -8.94 7.28
CA ARG A 125 19.54 -9.01 8.06
C ARG A 125 19.82 -10.47 8.44
N SER A 126 21.10 -10.85 8.38
CA SER A 126 21.59 -12.17 8.80
C SER A 126 21.40 -12.44 10.31
N ALA A 127 21.09 -11.39 11.09
CA ALA A 127 20.79 -11.51 12.51
C ALA A 127 19.29 -11.44 12.78
N ALA A 128 18.86 -12.08 13.86
CA ALA A 128 17.48 -12.04 14.32
C ALA A 128 16.93 -10.60 14.44
N PRO A 129 15.64 -10.36 14.16
CA PRO A 129 15.05 -9.04 14.24
C PRO A 129 15.19 -8.43 15.65
N ARG A 130 15.69 -7.19 15.73
CA ARG A 130 15.78 -6.41 16.97
C ARG A 130 14.47 -5.68 17.26
N LEU A 131 14.33 -5.15 18.48
CA LEU A 131 13.11 -4.45 18.92
C LEU A 131 12.66 -3.31 17.99
N HIS A 132 13.60 -2.54 17.42
CA HIS A 132 13.26 -1.46 16.49
C HIS A 132 12.68 -1.93 15.15
N HIS A 133 12.92 -3.19 14.76
CA HIS A 133 12.34 -3.80 13.55
C HIS A 133 10.91 -4.30 13.74
N LEU A 134 10.47 -4.49 14.99
CA LEU A 134 9.17 -5.10 15.30
C LEU A 134 8.01 -4.27 14.75
N ARG A 135 8.12 -2.94 14.78
CA ARG A 135 7.07 -2.06 14.27
C ARG A 135 6.85 -2.30 12.77
N SER A 136 7.91 -2.23 11.96
CA SER A 136 7.83 -2.44 10.51
C SER A 136 7.30 -3.83 10.17
N LEU A 137 7.76 -4.85 10.91
CA LEU A 137 7.32 -6.23 10.75
C LEU A 137 5.83 -6.42 11.04
N LEU A 138 5.35 -5.95 12.20
CA LEU A 138 3.95 -6.07 12.60
C LEU A 138 3.03 -5.28 11.67
N LEU A 139 3.47 -4.09 11.22
CA LEU A 139 2.74 -3.30 10.24
C LEU A 139 2.66 -4.01 8.89
N ALA A 140 3.76 -4.56 8.38
CA ALA A 140 3.78 -5.30 7.11
C ALA A 140 2.85 -6.52 7.15
N GLU A 141 2.88 -7.30 8.23
CA GLU A 141 2.00 -8.46 8.39
C GLU A 141 0.53 -8.05 8.50
N HIS A 142 0.24 -7.03 9.31
CA HIS A 142 -1.13 -6.57 9.50
C HIS A 142 -1.72 -6.00 8.21
N LEU A 143 -0.94 -5.21 7.47
CA LEU A 143 -1.31 -4.71 6.16
C LEU A 143 -1.57 -5.87 5.19
N ALA A 144 -0.74 -6.91 5.20
CA ALA A 144 -0.94 -8.09 4.37
C ALA A 144 -2.28 -8.78 4.67
N ARG A 145 -2.61 -8.98 5.95
CA ARG A 145 -3.88 -9.58 6.36
C ARG A 145 -5.07 -8.73 5.94
N LEU A 146 -5.01 -7.41 6.15
CA LEU A 146 -6.07 -6.51 5.75
C LEU A 146 -6.29 -6.53 4.24
N LEU A 147 -5.21 -6.43 3.46
CA LEU A 147 -5.27 -6.46 1.99
C LEU A 147 -5.82 -7.79 1.46
N ARG A 148 -5.36 -8.93 2.00
CA ARG A 148 -5.90 -10.25 1.66
C ARG A 148 -7.37 -10.38 2.01
N ALA A 149 -7.80 -9.85 3.17
CA ALA A 149 -9.22 -9.82 3.55
C ALA A 149 -10.07 -8.95 2.62
N GLN A 150 -9.46 -7.98 1.92
CA GLN A 150 -10.09 -7.19 0.86
C GLN A 150 -10.05 -7.89 -0.52
N GLY A 151 -9.53 -9.12 -0.62
CA GLY A 151 -9.44 -9.85 -1.90
C GLY A 151 -8.23 -9.49 -2.76
N VAL A 152 -7.27 -8.71 -2.24
CA VAL A 152 -6.03 -8.35 -2.94
C VAL A 152 -5.02 -9.49 -2.82
N SER A 153 -4.35 -9.83 -3.92
CA SER A 153 -3.23 -10.77 -3.88
C SER A 153 -2.01 -10.09 -3.26
N VAL A 154 -1.41 -10.68 -2.23
CA VAL A 154 -0.29 -10.07 -1.50
C VAL A 154 0.90 -11.03 -1.43
N CYS A 155 2.00 -10.61 -2.06
CA CYS A 155 3.31 -11.26 -1.92
C CYS A 155 4.14 -10.54 -0.84
N LEU A 156 4.68 -11.28 0.12
CA LEU A 156 5.53 -10.74 1.19
C LEU A 156 7.00 -11.03 0.86
N VAL A 157 7.86 -10.02 1.03
CA VAL A 157 9.29 -10.11 0.72
C VAL A 157 10.09 -9.49 1.88
N PRO A 158 11.20 -10.10 2.33
CA PRO A 158 11.90 -11.27 1.77
C PRO A 158 11.30 -12.61 2.19
N ALA A 159 11.65 -13.68 1.47
CA ALA A 159 11.51 -15.05 1.97
C ALA A 159 12.57 -15.29 3.06
N LEU A 160 12.20 -15.89 4.18
CA LEU A 160 13.12 -16.07 5.31
C LEU A 160 13.84 -17.41 5.23
N THR A 161 15.16 -17.36 5.15
CA THR A 161 16.04 -18.54 5.18
C THR A 161 16.62 -18.82 6.57
N GLU A 162 16.72 -17.81 7.44
CA GLU A 162 17.39 -17.90 8.74
C GLU A 162 16.45 -18.41 9.84
N GLU A 163 16.85 -19.50 10.51
CA GLU A 163 16.10 -20.14 11.60
C GLU A 163 15.86 -19.19 12.80
N GLY A 164 16.84 -18.35 13.13
CA GLY A 164 16.71 -17.38 14.22
C GLY A 164 15.61 -16.34 14.00
N SER A 165 15.38 -15.94 12.74
CA SER A 165 14.28 -15.04 12.37
C SER A 165 12.93 -15.75 12.52
N TRP A 166 12.84 -17.03 12.15
CA TRP A 166 11.64 -17.84 12.30
C TRP A 166 11.17 -17.98 13.75
N GLU A 167 12.10 -18.18 14.67
CA GLU A 167 11.77 -18.33 16.09
C GLU A 167 11.13 -17.05 16.65
N VAL A 168 11.69 -15.88 16.33
CA VAL A 168 11.12 -14.58 16.73
C VAL A 168 9.73 -14.39 16.12
N LEU A 169 9.54 -14.69 14.83
CA LEU A 169 8.23 -14.59 14.20
C LEU A 169 7.19 -15.51 14.83
N ARG A 170 7.58 -16.74 15.20
CA ARG A 170 6.71 -17.71 15.84
C ARG A 170 6.26 -17.24 17.22
N GLN A 171 7.17 -16.67 18.02
CA GLN A 171 6.86 -16.08 19.32
C GLN A 171 5.88 -14.89 19.20
N LEU A 172 6.04 -14.09 18.15
CA LEU A 172 5.15 -12.96 17.86
C LEU A 172 3.85 -13.35 17.16
N ARG A 173 3.68 -14.63 16.79
CA ARG A 173 2.56 -15.14 15.98
C ARG A 173 2.38 -14.38 14.66
N VAL A 174 3.50 -13.99 14.05
CA VAL A 174 3.56 -13.30 12.77
C VAL A 174 3.60 -14.35 11.66
N HIS A 175 2.63 -14.31 10.75
CA HIS A 175 2.62 -15.17 9.57
C HIS A 175 3.45 -14.55 8.44
N TRP A 176 4.52 -15.22 8.05
CA TRP A 176 5.43 -14.79 6.98
C TRP A 176 5.72 -15.97 6.03
N PRO A 177 6.12 -15.75 4.76
CA PRO A 177 6.44 -16.83 3.83
C PRO A 177 7.70 -17.64 4.20
N SER A 178 7.56 -18.98 4.15
CA SER A 178 8.57 -19.97 4.57
C SER A 178 9.68 -20.29 3.57
N ASN A 179 9.44 -20.02 2.29
CA ASN A 179 10.36 -20.02 1.16
C ASN A 179 9.43 -20.13 -0.05
N CYS A 180 9.36 -19.12 -0.90
CA CYS A 180 8.90 -19.38 -2.26
C CYS A 180 10.01 -20.12 -3.01
N ASP A 181 9.67 -20.89 -4.04
CA ASP A 181 10.62 -21.61 -4.88
C ASP A 181 11.69 -20.66 -5.45
N ASN A 182 12.80 -20.52 -4.72
CA ASN A 182 13.90 -19.60 -5.01
C ASN A 182 14.99 -20.29 -5.84
N ALA A 183 14.66 -21.39 -6.55
CA ALA A 183 15.61 -22.13 -7.36
C ALA A 183 16.27 -21.27 -8.45
N ALA A 184 15.54 -20.28 -8.98
CA ALA A 184 16.02 -19.34 -10.00
C ALA A 184 16.74 -18.11 -9.42
N LEU A 185 16.80 -17.94 -8.09
CA LEU A 185 17.36 -16.74 -7.47
C LEU A 185 18.89 -16.60 -7.69
N PRO A 186 19.71 -17.65 -7.58
CA PRO A 186 21.15 -17.55 -7.87
C PRO A 186 21.45 -17.15 -9.32
N ASP A 187 20.67 -17.68 -10.27
CA ASP A 187 20.79 -17.34 -11.69
C ASP A 187 20.42 -15.87 -11.92
N ALA A 188 19.32 -15.41 -11.33
CA ALA A 188 18.91 -14.02 -11.39
C ALA A 188 19.97 -13.06 -10.81
N VAL A 189 20.58 -13.41 -9.68
CA VAL A 189 21.69 -12.63 -9.09
C VAL A 189 22.88 -12.58 -10.05
N SER A 190 23.22 -13.68 -10.72
CA SER A 190 24.31 -13.73 -11.70
C SER A 190 24.02 -12.84 -12.92
N VAL A 191 22.77 -12.83 -13.41
CA VAL A 191 22.32 -11.90 -14.46
C VAL A 191 22.45 -10.45 -14.02
N LEU A 192 22.05 -10.11 -12.79
CA LEU A 192 22.21 -8.75 -12.24
C LEU A 192 23.68 -8.34 -12.09
N LYS A 193 24.56 -9.27 -11.69
CA LYS A 193 26.02 -9.02 -11.65
C LYS A 193 26.54 -8.66 -13.05
N GLN A 194 26.11 -9.40 -14.08
CA GLN A 194 26.47 -9.11 -15.47
C GLN A 194 25.88 -7.79 -15.99
N ALA A 195 24.63 -7.46 -15.63
CA ALA A 195 24.02 -6.18 -15.99
C ALA A 195 24.76 -5.00 -15.34
N LEU A 196 25.22 -5.16 -14.10
CA LEU A 196 26.03 -4.14 -13.43
C LEU A 196 27.37 -3.91 -14.12
N THR A 197 28.06 -4.95 -14.58
CA THR A 197 29.36 -4.75 -15.26
C THR A 197 29.23 -4.01 -16.59
N GLN A 198 28.03 -4.03 -17.19
CA GLN A 198 27.69 -3.31 -18.41
C GLN A 198 27.10 -1.91 -18.15
N SER A 199 26.83 -1.56 -16.88
CA SER A 199 26.21 -0.28 -16.53
C SER A 199 27.23 0.86 -16.56
N PRO A 200 26.91 2.01 -17.19
CA PRO A 200 27.79 3.19 -17.18
C PRO A 200 27.92 3.82 -15.80
N CYS A 201 27.04 3.47 -14.86
CA CYS A 201 27.06 3.98 -13.49
C CYS A 201 27.95 3.14 -12.57
N ALA A 202 28.43 1.98 -13.02
CA ALA A 202 29.26 1.08 -12.23
C ALA A 202 30.75 1.34 -12.50
N ALA A 203 31.51 1.52 -11.42
CA ALA A 203 32.96 1.57 -11.45
C ALA A 203 33.54 0.28 -10.88
N ALA A 204 34.56 -0.27 -11.56
CA ALA A 204 35.31 -1.40 -11.05
C ALA A 204 35.99 -1.04 -9.73
N CYS A 205 36.02 -1.98 -8.79
CA CYS A 205 36.81 -1.85 -7.57
C CYS A 205 38.29 -2.02 -7.95
N GLU A 206 38.97 -0.94 -8.33
CA GLU A 206 40.40 -1.01 -8.64
C GLU A 206 41.21 -1.36 -7.39
N GLN A 207 41.91 -2.49 -7.44
CA GLN A 207 42.93 -2.89 -6.47
C GLN A 207 44.26 -2.23 -6.85
N GLY A 208 44.30 -0.89 -6.79
CA GLY A 208 45.54 -0.14 -6.98
C GLY A 208 46.44 -0.23 -5.74
N PRO A 209 47.78 -0.18 -5.89
CA PRO A 209 48.71 -0.17 -4.77
C PRO A 209 48.58 1.15 -4.01
N GLY A 210 47.74 1.18 -2.98
CA GLY A 210 47.42 2.37 -2.17
C GLY A 210 45.93 2.61 -1.94
N ALA A 211 45.03 1.86 -2.59
CA ALA A 211 43.60 1.94 -2.33
C ALA A 211 43.24 1.22 -1.02
N ALA A 212 42.43 1.87 -0.17
CA ALA A 212 41.91 1.28 1.05
C ALA A 212 41.25 -0.08 0.74
N THR A 213 41.63 -1.11 1.49
CA THR A 213 41.11 -2.48 1.33
C THR A 213 39.59 -2.43 1.43
N LEU A 214 38.91 -2.69 0.31
CA LEU A 214 37.46 -2.80 0.32
C LEU A 214 37.06 -4.04 1.13
N PRO A 215 35.89 -4.01 1.78
CA PRO A 215 35.34 -5.21 2.41
C PRO A 215 35.22 -6.34 1.39
N GLU A 216 35.52 -7.58 1.81
CA GLU A 216 35.58 -8.76 0.93
C GLU A 216 34.25 -9.08 0.22
N ASP A 217 33.12 -8.53 0.69
CA ASP A 217 31.78 -8.76 0.15
C ASP A 217 31.32 -7.73 -0.90
N VAL A 218 32.15 -6.72 -1.22
CA VAL A 218 31.82 -5.66 -2.18
C VAL A 218 32.18 -6.09 -3.61
N ILE A 219 31.18 -6.08 -4.49
CA ILE A 219 31.30 -6.45 -5.91
C ILE A 219 31.78 -5.26 -6.74
N CYS A 220 31.12 -4.10 -6.61
CA CYS A 220 31.46 -2.89 -7.35
C CYS A 220 30.97 -1.63 -6.61
N LYS A 221 31.41 -0.47 -7.10
CA LYS A 221 30.87 0.83 -6.70
C LYS A 221 29.91 1.32 -7.78
N VAL A 222 28.76 1.84 -7.37
CA VAL A 222 27.78 2.44 -8.30
C VAL A 222 27.57 3.90 -7.94
N HIS A 223 27.73 4.79 -8.92
CA HIS A 223 27.50 6.23 -8.81
C HIS A 223 26.02 6.53 -9.02
N LEU A 224 25.25 6.50 -7.93
CA LEU A 224 23.83 6.81 -7.91
C LEU A 224 23.55 8.29 -8.17
N GLY A 225 24.39 9.20 -7.66
CA GLY A 225 24.24 10.64 -7.86
C GLY A 225 24.22 11.01 -9.35
N SER A 226 25.21 10.53 -10.10
CA SER A 226 25.31 10.72 -11.55
C SER A 226 24.11 10.13 -12.30
N PHE A 227 23.60 8.97 -11.88
CA PHE A 227 22.39 8.38 -12.46
C PHE A 227 21.15 9.25 -12.22
N MET A 228 20.99 9.77 -10.99
CA MET A 228 19.88 10.65 -10.64
C MET A 228 19.88 11.94 -11.45
N GLU A 229 21.04 12.57 -11.59
CA GLU A 229 21.21 13.78 -12.41
C GLU A 229 20.89 13.48 -13.89
N GLN A 230 21.45 12.39 -14.44
CA GLN A 230 21.22 11.99 -15.82
C GLN A 230 19.73 11.71 -16.12
N LYS A 231 19.01 11.12 -15.17
CA LYS A 231 17.59 10.76 -15.32
C LYS A 231 16.62 11.84 -14.79
N GLY A 232 17.13 12.95 -14.25
CA GLY A 232 16.32 14.01 -13.68
C GLY A 232 15.44 13.55 -12.50
N LEU A 233 15.94 12.61 -11.69
CA LEU A 233 15.19 12.05 -10.57
C LEU A 233 15.18 13.02 -9.38
N VAL A 234 13.99 13.26 -8.81
CA VAL A 234 13.77 14.15 -7.66
C VAL A 234 13.09 13.42 -6.50
N GLY A 235 13.25 13.91 -5.28
CA GLY A 235 12.62 13.36 -4.07
C GLY A 235 13.43 12.32 -3.31
N TYR A 236 14.66 12.03 -3.75
CA TYR A 236 15.63 11.22 -3.00
C TYR A 236 16.43 12.09 -2.03
N ASP A 237 17.02 11.46 -1.01
CA ASP A 237 17.94 12.11 -0.08
C ASP A 237 19.16 12.66 -0.84
N PRO A 238 19.51 13.95 -0.66
CA PRO A 238 20.60 14.60 -1.38
C PRO A 238 21.99 14.04 -1.04
N ASN A 239 22.13 13.28 0.05
CA ASN A 239 23.39 12.65 0.44
C ASN A 239 23.62 11.29 -0.26
N ILE A 240 22.69 10.84 -1.10
CA ILE A 240 22.86 9.64 -1.90
C ILE A 240 23.76 9.94 -3.11
N ASP A 241 24.97 9.39 -3.09
CA ASP A 241 25.92 9.52 -4.21
C ASP A 241 26.51 8.17 -4.61
N VAL A 242 27.35 7.55 -3.77
CA VAL A 242 28.00 6.27 -4.09
C VAL A 242 27.41 5.12 -3.29
N LEU A 243 27.08 4.03 -3.97
CA LEU A 243 26.64 2.77 -3.38
C LEU A 243 27.69 1.67 -3.54
N LEU A 244 28.17 1.11 -2.43
CA LEU A 244 28.92 -0.15 -2.45
C LEU A 244 27.92 -1.30 -2.64
N VAL A 245 27.99 -1.98 -3.77
CA VAL A 245 27.09 -3.10 -4.08
C VAL A 245 27.68 -4.39 -3.54
N THR A 246 26.90 -5.10 -2.74
CA THR A 246 27.23 -6.43 -2.22
C THR A 246 26.29 -7.46 -2.84
N GLU A 247 26.64 -8.74 -2.74
CA GLU A 247 25.75 -9.81 -3.23
C GLU A 247 24.39 -9.79 -2.53
N GLY A 248 24.34 -9.43 -1.24
CA GLY A 248 23.09 -9.30 -0.50
C GLY A 248 22.14 -8.24 -1.08
N LYS A 249 22.67 -7.12 -1.59
CA LYS A 249 21.86 -6.08 -2.27
C LYS A 249 21.31 -6.59 -3.60
N LEU A 250 22.11 -7.32 -4.37
CA LEU A 250 21.67 -7.93 -5.62
C LEU A 250 20.61 -9.01 -5.40
N ARG A 251 20.79 -9.86 -4.41
CA ARG A 251 19.77 -10.83 -3.97
C ARG A 251 18.46 -10.11 -3.61
N SER A 252 18.58 -8.94 -2.98
CA SER A 252 17.40 -8.15 -2.62
C SER A 252 16.62 -7.61 -3.80
N VAL A 253 17.33 -7.10 -4.82
CA VAL A 253 16.74 -6.70 -6.10
C VAL A 253 16.11 -7.93 -6.79
N ALA A 254 16.83 -9.04 -6.88
CA ALA A 254 16.36 -10.25 -7.55
C ALA A 254 15.07 -10.82 -6.91
N GLU A 255 14.99 -10.91 -5.58
CA GLU A 255 13.79 -11.38 -4.88
C GLU A 255 12.59 -10.46 -5.12
N LEU A 256 12.81 -9.14 -5.12
CA LEU A 256 11.77 -8.17 -5.41
C LEU A 256 11.31 -8.31 -6.88
N GLN A 257 12.22 -8.53 -7.84
CA GLN A 257 11.90 -8.77 -9.25
C GLN A 257 11.06 -10.03 -9.41
N GLN A 258 11.47 -11.12 -8.75
CA GLN A 258 10.72 -12.36 -8.74
C GLN A 258 9.33 -12.21 -8.12
N ALA A 259 9.20 -11.48 -7.01
CA ALA A 259 7.91 -11.22 -6.37
C ALA A 259 6.95 -10.42 -7.26
N VAL A 260 7.47 -9.42 -7.98
CA VAL A 260 6.70 -8.67 -8.99
C VAL A 260 6.26 -9.60 -10.12
N LEU A 261 7.15 -10.45 -10.64
CA LEU A 261 6.82 -11.42 -11.69
C LEU A 261 5.71 -12.38 -11.22
N GLN A 262 5.80 -12.94 -10.01
CA GLN A 262 4.76 -13.82 -9.46
C GLN A 262 3.39 -13.13 -9.36
N CYS A 263 3.40 -11.85 -9.01
CA CYS A 263 2.21 -11.00 -8.96
C CYS A 263 1.57 -10.78 -10.34
N THR A 264 2.35 -10.81 -11.43
CA THR A 264 1.87 -10.71 -12.82
C THR A 264 1.37 -12.03 -13.40
N VAL A 265 1.98 -13.17 -13.05
CA VAL A 265 1.61 -14.49 -13.58
C VAL A 265 0.27 -14.98 -13.00
N SER A 266 -0.06 -14.58 -11.78
CA SER A 266 -1.31 -14.96 -11.12
C SER A 266 -2.55 -14.23 -11.68
N ASN A 267 -2.40 -13.35 -12.68
CA ASN A 267 -3.49 -12.59 -13.29
C ASN A 267 -3.25 -12.38 -14.81
N PRO A 268 -3.83 -13.18 -15.71
CA PRO A 268 -3.45 -13.23 -17.14
C PRO A 268 -3.91 -12.03 -18.00
N VAL A 269 -4.40 -10.93 -17.40
CA VAL A 269 -4.88 -9.72 -18.11
C VAL A 269 -3.84 -8.59 -18.09
N VAL A 270 -2.62 -8.85 -17.61
CA VAL A 270 -1.56 -7.83 -17.46
C VAL A 270 -0.82 -7.61 -18.78
N LYS A 271 -1.06 -6.48 -19.45
CA LYS A 271 -0.26 -6.01 -20.59
C LYS A 271 0.65 -4.80 -20.30
N SER A 272 0.71 -4.32 -19.05
CA SER A 272 1.70 -3.31 -18.65
C SER A 272 1.76 -3.22 -17.13
N ALA A 273 2.95 -3.41 -16.55
CA ALA A 273 3.20 -3.17 -15.14
C ALA A 273 3.63 -1.71 -14.96
N PHE A 274 2.73 -0.86 -14.46
CA PHE A 274 3.11 0.45 -13.94
C PHE A 274 3.54 0.27 -12.47
N LEU A 275 4.82 0.47 -12.18
CA LEU A 275 5.38 0.40 -10.83
C LEU A 275 5.13 1.74 -10.12
N SER A 276 4.18 1.76 -9.19
CA SER A 276 4.03 2.89 -8.26
C SER A 276 4.87 2.63 -7.01
N PHE A 277 5.82 3.52 -6.73
CA PHE A 277 6.66 3.48 -5.52
C PHE A 277 5.96 4.24 -4.40
N SER A 278 5.64 3.57 -3.29
CA SER A 278 5.05 4.21 -2.11
C SER A 278 5.81 3.80 -0.85
N LEU A 279 6.50 4.76 -0.24
CA LEU A 279 7.14 4.62 1.07
C LEU A 279 6.11 4.91 2.17
N LEU A 280 5.86 3.93 3.04
CA LEU A 280 5.23 4.21 4.34
C LEU A 280 6.32 4.32 5.40
N SER A 281 6.69 5.56 5.74
CA SER A 281 7.59 5.84 6.86
C SER A 281 6.82 5.69 8.18
N CYS A 282 7.37 4.88 9.09
CA CYS A 282 6.73 4.52 10.36
C CYS A 282 6.56 5.70 11.34
N ASN A 283 7.12 6.88 11.05
CA ASN A 283 7.06 8.08 11.87
C ASN A 283 5.90 9.01 11.44
N GLY A 284 4.72 8.75 11.98
CA GLY A 284 3.73 9.82 12.24
C GLY A 284 2.96 10.43 11.05
N ILE A 285 3.07 9.91 9.83
CA ILE A 285 2.20 10.37 8.73
C ILE A 285 0.97 9.48 8.66
N ASN A 286 -0.17 10.08 8.97
CA ASN A 286 -1.50 9.50 8.82
C ASN A 286 -1.82 9.42 7.32
N VAL A 287 -1.18 8.51 6.59
CA VAL A 287 -1.61 8.15 5.23
C VAL A 287 -2.86 7.31 5.40
N PRO A 288 -4.06 7.81 5.05
CA PRO A 288 -5.25 6.98 5.15
C PRO A 288 -5.05 5.77 4.22
N CYS A 289 -5.28 4.56 4.72
CA CYS A 289 -5.27 3.32 3.92
C CYS A 289 -6.10 3.43 2.62
N CYS A 290 -7.02 4.40 2.55
CA CYS A 290 -7.80 4.74 1.37
C CYS A 290 -6.96 5.22 0.16
N ALA A 291 -5.79 5.83 0.35
CA ALA A 291 -4.96 6.34 -0.75
C ALA A 291 -4.28 5.20 -1.55
N LEU A 292 -3.84 4.14 -0.88
CA LEU A 292 -3.34 2.91 -1.53
C LEU A 292 -4.42 2.20 -2.35
N LEU A 293 -5.69 2.35 -1.97
CA LEU A 293 -6.84 1.75 -2.66
C LEU A 293 -7.34 2.57 -3.86
N GLN A 294 -6.82 3.80 -4.06
CA GLN A 294 -7.26 4.72 -5.12
C GLN A 294 -6.32 4.76 -6.35
N ALA A 295 -5.16 4.10 -6.30
CA ALA A 295 -4.19 4.07 -7.42
C ALA A 295 -4.57 3.12 -8.57
N GLY A 296 -5.85 2.73 -8.70
CA GLY A 296 -6.33 1.81 -9.72
C GLY A 296 -6.84 2.52 -10.97
N GLY A 297 -5.93 3.02 -11.81
CA GLY A 297 -6.21 3.17 -13.25
C GLY A 297 -6.50 1.81 -13.87
N GLN A 298 -7.24 1.77 -14.98
CA GLN A 298 -7.91 0.60 -15.56
C GLN A 298 -7.00 -0.49 -16.19
N GLY A 299 -5.87 -0.80 -15.56
CA GLY A 299 -4.99 -1.94 -15.86
C GLY A 299 -4.56 -2.63 -14.57
N SER A 300 -4.43 -3.96 -14.60
CA SER A 300 -3.97 -4.75 -13.44
C SER A 300 -2.49 -4.44 -13.15
N CYS A 301 -2.22 -3.38 -12.39
CA CYS A 301 -0.87 -2.96 -12.00
C CYS A 301 -0.41 -3.71 -10.74
N CYS A 302 0.82 -4.22 -10.76
CA CYS A 302 1.49 -4.69 -9.55
C CYS A 302 2.11 -3.49 -8.83
N SER A 303 1.75 -3.26 -7.56
CA SER A 303 2.33 -2.19 -6.74
C SER A 303 3.29 -2.76 -5.71
N ILE A 304 4.40 -2.04 -5.45
CA ILE A 304 5.36 -2.40 -4.42
C ILE A 304 5.24 -1.38 -3.28
N VAL A 305 5.03 -1.87 -2.06
CA VAL A 305 4.99 -1.03 -0.86
C VAL A 305 6.12 -1.46 0.07
N HIS A 306 7.00 -0.52 0.40
CA HIS A 306 8.08 -0.74 1.35
C HIS A 306 7.66 -0.28 2.74
N VAL A 307 7.68 -1.20 3.70
CA VAL A 307 7.42 -0.93 5.12
C VAL A 307 8.76 -0.84 5.83
N VAL A 308 9.23 0.39 6.02
CA VAL A 308 10.58 0.67 6.52
C VAL A 308 10.53 1.45 7.83
N SER A 309 11.54 1.23 8.68
CA SER A 309 11.84 2.18 9.75
C SER A 309 12.60 3.38 9.18
N CYS A 310 12.66 4.48 9.93
CA CYS A 310 13.38 5.68 9.48
C CYS A 310 14.89 5.44 9.33
N GLU A 311 15.46 4.52 10.09
CA GLU A 311 16.87 4.13 9.99
C GLU A 311 17.17 3.35 8.70
N GLU A 312 16.15 2.80 8.03
CA GLU A 312 16.25 1.97 6.83
C GLU A 312 15.82 2.71 5.56
N GLU A 313 15.26 3.91 5.70
CA GLU A 313 14.72 4.70 4.60
C GLU A 313 15.81 5.06 3.58
N PHE A 314 16.97 5.49 4.07
CA PHE A 314 18.13 5.82 3.24
C PHE A 314 18.62 4.63 2.41
N GLN A 315 18.77 3.46 3.03
CA GLN A 315 19.21 2.23 2.36
C GLN A 315 18.15 1.72 1.37
N GLN A 316 16.86 1.92 1.67
CA GLN A 316 15.78 1.56 0.77
C GLN A 316 15.75 2.46 -0.48
N GLN A 317 16.05 3.75 -0.33
CA GLN A 317 16.22 4.67 -1.46
C GLN A 317 17.42 4.26 -2.34
N GLN A 318 18.54 3.87 -1.74
CA GLN A 318 19.68 3.32 -2.49
C GLN A 318 19.31 2.03 -3.25
N LEU A 319 18.53 1.14 -2.63
CA LEU A 319 18.09 -0.10 -3.27
C LEU A 319 17.12 0.16 -4.44
N ASP A 320 16.24 1.14 -4.32
CA ASP A 320 15.35 1.56 -5.41
C ASP A 320 16.12 2.15 -6.61
N LEU A 321 17.13 2.98 -6.36
CA LEU A 321 18.00 3.48 -7.42
C LEU A 321 18.80 2.35 -8.08
N LEU A 322 19.33 1.41 -7.28
CA LEU A 322 20.01 0.22 -7.79
C LEU A 322 19.08 -0.63 -8.66
N TRP A 323 17.83 -0.82 -8.24
CA TRP A 323 16.80 -1.48 -9.06
C TRP A 323 16.63 -0.77 -10.40
N ARG A 324 16.44 0.55 -10.40
CA ARG A 324 16.21 1.35 -11.62
C ARG A 324 17.38 1.30 -12.60
N ILE A 325 18.61 1.22 -12.10
CA ILE A 325 19.81 1.02 -12.93
C ILE A 325 19.81 -0.37 -13.55
N LEU A 326 19.26 -1.37 -12.86
CA LEU A 326 19.25 -2.77 -13.26
C LEU A 326 17.99 -3.21 -14.01
N ASP A 327 16.99 -2.34 -14.14
CA ASP A 327 15.73 -2.66 -14.80
C ASP A 327 15.88 -2.55 -16.34
N PRO A 328 15.78 -3.67 -17.09
CA PRO A 328 15.92 -3.65 -18.54
C PRO A 328 14.82 -2.83 -19.24
N GLY A 329 13.66 -2.66 -18.60
CA GLY A 329 12.49 -1.99 -19.17
C GLY A 329 12.57 -0.46 -19.19
N ALA A 330 13.49 0.14 -18.42
CA ALA A 330 13.67 1.60 -18.38
C ALA A 330 14.50 2.15 -19.56
N HIS A 331 15.20 1.28 -20.28
CA HIS A 331 16.11 1.64 -21.38
C HIS A 331 15.48 1.55 -22.76
N THR A 332 14.30 0.92 -22.91
CA THR A 332 13.62 0.72 -24.20
C THR A 332 12.55 1.77 -24.52
N ALA A 333 12.26 2.70 -23.60
CA ALA A 333 11.29 3.79 -23.82
C ALA A 333 11.92 5.07 -24.43
N SER A 334 13.16 5.01 -24.90
CA SER A 334 13.86 6.15 -25.53
C SER A 334 14.60 5.76 -26.81
N GLN A 335 13.93 4.97 -27.67
CA GLN A 335 14.25 4.89 -29.10
C GLN A 335 13.01 5.22 -29.93
#